data_AF-A0A5B8XUP7-F1
#
_entry.id   AF-A0A5B8XUP7-F1
#
_cell.length_a   1.000
_cell.length_b   1.000
_cell.length_c   1.000
_cell.angle_alpha   90.00
_cell.angle_beta   90.00
_cell.angle_gamma   90.00
#
_symmetry.space_group_name_H-M   'P 1'
#
loop_
_entity.id
_entity.type
_entity.pdbx_description
1 polymer ?
#
loop_
_entity_poly.entity_id
_entity_poly.type
_entity_poly.pdbx_seq_one_letter_code
_entity_poly.pdbx_strand_id
1 'polypeptide(L)'
;MAEPFVFHFSPGLDGAPLLMVIADLDMACGLCKHPQIQRFYHATPFEDLTVSTYKELVACAYLKGGYECENCGEQCGPEHVERSTLTLGFPDDSGLIRGFWARNAGVRYVLIPERRLDPQALPGFSPPPEAEELLTEAQILGRLGRPLSLRMCWRGLADQASSEDDELWIEMKSGTLGLRPSESSDEEPETDADEFETDELEIGLPPNAAAWLGKSRSQKLTDADFELFATIDLEILKAIIERTFGVAQITYDLDSETLEISNIKTPQGIEFSGKLNLEALAEESVVRGLMAGDLARLKAEEVVGQLLRVWKPTLFEHGGVLE
;
A
#
# COMPACT_ATOMS: atom_id res chain seq x y z
N MET A 1 7.25 -14.82 20.51
CA MET A 1 5.87 -15.25 20.18
C MET A 1 5.82 -15.41 18.68
N ALA A 2 5.17 -16.45 18.14
CA ALA A 2 4.99 -16.58 16.70
C ALA A 2 4.04 -15.47 16.22
N GLU A 3 4.46 -14.68 15.25
CA GLU A 3 3.60 -13.67 14.64
C GLU A 3 2.51 -14.37 13.81
N PRO A 4 1.23 -14.00 13.97
CA PRO A 4 0.18 -14.54 13.12
C PRO A 4 0.41 -14.09 11.68
N PHE A 5 0.45 -15.04 10.74
CA PHE A 5 0.45 -14.73 9.31
C PHE A 5 -0.95 -14.24 8.91
N VAL A 6 -1.06 -12.96 8.56
CA VAL A 6 -2.30 -12.37 8.05
C VAL A 6 -2.02 -11.79 6.68
N PHE A 7 -2.80 -12.23 5.70
CA PHE A 7 -2.80 -11.68 4.35
C PHE A 7 -3.28 -10.23 4.41
N HIS A 8 -2.43 -9.32 3.96
CA HIS A 8 -2.78 -7.91 3.81
C HIS A 8 -3.48 -7.66 2.47
N PHE A 9 -3.25 -8.53 1.50
CA PHE A 9 -3.90 -8.54 0.21
C PHE A 9 -4.90 -9.68 0.07
N SER A 10 -5.95 -9.46 -0.71
CA SER A 10 -6.81 -10.53 -1.21
C SER A 10 -7.17 -10.28 -2.67
N PRO A 11 -7.43 -11.33 -3.47
CA PRO A 11 -7.83 -11.17 -4.85
C PRO A 11 -9.23 -10.54 -4.91
N GLY A 12 -9.34 -9.40 -5.59
CA GLY A 12 -10.61 -8.78 -5.94
C GLY A 12 -11.40 -9.61 -6.95
N LEU A 13 -12.69 -9.28 -7.11
CA LEU A 13 -13.57 -9.96 -8.08
C LEU A 13 -13.10 -9.78 -9.53
N ASP A 14 -12.38 -8.70 -9.80
CA ASP A 14 -11.75 -8.31 -11.06
C ASP A 14 -10.27 -8.73 -11.14
N GLY A 15 -9.75 -9.40 -10.12
CA GLY A 15 -8.33 -9.74 -10.00
C GLY A 15 -7.46 -8.60 -9.49
N ALA A 16 -8.00 -7.42 -9.19
CA ALA A 16 -7.24 -6.33 -8.59
C ALA A 16 -6.93 -6.63 -7.12
N PRO A 17 -5.74 -6.26 -6.61
CA PRO A 17 -5.39 -6.49 -5.22
C PRO A 17 -6.23 -5.61 -4.29
N LEU A 18 -6.88 -6.24 -3.31
CA LEU A 18 -7.59 -5.54 -2.25
C LEU A 18 -6.71 -5.47 -1.00
N LEU A 19 -6.52 -4.28 -0.45
CA LEU A 19 -5.80 -4.03 0.78
C LEU A 19 -6.72 -4.16 2.00
N MET A 20 -6.22 -4.80 3.06
CA MET A 20 -6.93 -4.92 4.32
C MET A 20 -6.85 -3.63 5.15
N VAL A 21 -8.01 -3.11 5.56
CA VAL A 21 -8.16 -2.09 6.60
C VAL A 21 -9.04 -2.60 7.72
N ILE A 22 -8.73 -2.23 8.97
CA ILE A 22 -9.46 -2.67 10.16
C ILE A 22 -10.32 -1.51 10.65
N ALA A 23 -11.63 -1.73 10.73
CA ALA A 23 -12.57 -0.80 11.34
C ALA A 23 -13.02 -1.33 12.70
N ASP A 24 -12.76 -0.56 13.74
CA ASP A 24 -13.22 -0.84 15.10
C ASP A 24 -14.30 0.16 15.49
N LEU A 25 -15.41 -0.32 16.04
CA LEU A 25 -16.53 0.51 16.48
C LEU A 25 -16.75 0.34 17.99
N ASP A 26 -16.91 1.46 18.68
CA ASP A 26 -17.34 1.52 20.07
C ASP A 26 -18.82 1.90 20.11
N MET A 27 -19.65 0.97 20.56
CA MET A 27 -21.10 1.05 20.49
C MET A 27 -21.74 0.76 21.84
N ALA A 28 -22.91 1.34 22.10
CA ALA A 28 -23.72 0.99 23.26
C ALA A 28 -25.18 0.79 22.86
N CYS A 29 -25.80 -0.28 23.36
CA CYS A 29 -27.20 -0.56 23.08
C CYS A 29 -28.10 0.63 23.46
N GLY A 30 -28.98 1.06 22.54
CA GLY A 30 -29.89 2.19 22.77
C GLY A 30 -30.79 2.00 23.99
N LEU A 31 -31.25 0.76 24.24
CA LEU A 31 -32.17 0.40 25.31
C LEU A 31 -31.45 0.14 26.65
N CYS A 32 -30.57 -0.86 26.71
CA CYS A 32 -29.97 -1.30 27.97
C CYS A 32 -28.58 -0.70 28.26
N LYS A 33 -28.02 0.10 27.35
CA LYS A 33 -26.70 0.74 27.46
C LYS A 33 -25.52 -0.23 27.61
N HIS A 34 -25.71 -1.51 27.31
CA HIS A 34 -24.61 -2.48 27.30
C HIS A 34 -23.56 -2.07 26.25
N PRO A 35 -22.28 -1.88 26.65
CA PRO A 35 -21.22 -1.50 25.73
C PRO A 35 -20.72 -2.71 24.95
N GLN A 36 -20.40 -2.51 23.67
CA GLN A 36 -19.87 -3.55 22.80
C GLN A 36 -18.88 -2.97 21.79
N ILE A 37 -17.78 -3.68 21.59
CA ILE A 37 -16.80 -3.38 20.55
C ILE A 37 -17.05 -4.32 19.37
N GLN A 38 -17.17 -3.74 18.17
CA GLN A 38 -17.31 -4.49 16.92
C GLN A 38 -16.09 -4.25 16.05
N ARG A 39 -15.46 -5.32 15.54
CA ARG A 39 -14.32 -5.26 14.63
C ARG A 39 -14.70 -5.80 13.27
N PHE A 40 -14.40 -5.03 12.22
CA PHE A 40 -14.61 -5.40 10.84
C PHE A 40 -13.30 -5.36 10.07
N TYR A 41 -13.06 -6.41 9.29
CA TYR A 41 -11.99 -6.45 8.29
C TYR A 41 -12.60 -6.03 6.96
N HIS A 42 -12.02 -5.01 6.32
CA HIS A 42 -12.49 -4.51 5.05
C HIS A 42 -11.39 -4.61 4.02
N ALA A 43 -11.78 -5.06 2.83
CA ALA A 43 -10.92 -5.14 1.67
C ALA A 43 -11.23 -3.93 0.79
N THR A 44 -10.25 -3.07 0.57
CA THR A 44 -10.36 -1.84 -0.24
C THR A 44 -9.49 -1.99 -1.48
N PRO A 45 -9.98 -1.67 -2.69
CA PRO A 45 -9.14 -1.70 -3.88
C PRO A 45 -7.91 -0.84 -3.69
N PHE A 46 -6.72 -1.45 -3.81
CA PHE A 46 -5.47 -0.76 -3.56
C PHE A 46 -5.30 0.43 -4.53
N GLU A 47 -5.65 0.22 -5.80
CA GLU A 47 -5.48 1.21 -6.87
C GLU A 47 -6.34 2.47 -6.70
N ASP A 48 -7.41 2.39 -5.92
CA ASP A 48 -8.34 3.48 -5.62
C ASP A 48 -8.03 4.18 -4.28
N LEU A 49 -7.03 3.67 -3.54
CA LEU A 49 -6.67 4.21 -2.24
C LEU A 49 -5.86 5.51 -2.42
N THR A 50 -6.45 6.60 -1.97
CA THR A 50 -5.90 7.96 -1.94
C THR A 50 -6.17 8.55 -0.57
N VAL A 51 -5.54 9.68 -0.25
CA VAL A 51 -5.83 10.38 1.01
C VAL A 51 -7.32 10.74 1.11
N SER A 52 -7.93 11.19 0.02
CA SER A 52 -9.35 11.55 0.00
C SER A 52 -10.25 10.35 0.25
N THR A 53 -10.04 9.23 -0.46
CA THR A 53 -10.85 8.02 -0.27
C THR A 53 -10.63 7.42 1.12
N TYR A 54 -9.41 7.45 1.67
CA TYR A 54 -9.17 7.05 3.05
C TYR A 54 -9.94 7.93 4.06
N LYS A 55 -9.94 9.26 3.90
CA LYS A 55 -10.71 10.17 4.76
C LYS A 55 -12.22 9.85 4.72
N GLU A 56 -12.75 9.57 3.53
CA GLU A 56 -14.15 9.15 3.37
C GLU A 56 -14.44 7.83 4.09
N LEU A 57 -13.56 6.84 3.96
CA LEU A 57 -13.69 5.56 4.67
C LEU A 57 -13.70 5.76 6.19
N VAL A 58 -12.84 6.63 6.73
CA VAL A 58 -12.83 6.96 8.18
C VAL A 58 -14.15 7.61 8.58
N ALA A 59 -14.61 8.61 7.82
CA ALA A 59 -15.83 9.34 8.11
C ALA A 59 -17.08 8.45 8.05
N CYS A 60 -17.05 7.38 7.27
CA CYS A 60 -18.16 6.44 7.07
C CYS A 60 -18.02 5.14 7.87
N ALA A 61 -16.92 4.91 8.60
CA ALA A 61 -16.67 3.65 9.30
C ALA A 61 -17.81 3.25 10.25
N TYR A 62 -18.42 4.25 10.92
CA TYR A 62 -19.55 4.03 11.85
C TYR A 62 -20.79 3.42 11.19
N LEU A 63 -20.97 3.57 9.88
CA LEU A 63 -22.09 2.99 9.13
C LEU A 63 -22.08 1.45 9.11
N LYS A 64 -20.95 0.83 9.48
CA LYS A 64 -20.84 -0.62 9.63
C LYS A 64 -21.50 -1.15 10.91
N GLY A 65 -21.93 -0.27 11.82
CA GLY A 65 -22.61 -0.67 13.05
C GLY A 65 -23.90 -1.43 12.76
N GLY A 66 -24.01 -2.65 13.29
CA GLY A 66 -25.16 -3.52 13.08
C GLY A 66 -25.01 -4.83 13.86
N TYR A 67 -25.74 -4.98 14.97
CA TYR A 67 -25.77 -6.21 15.75
C TYR A 67 -27.05 -6.33 16.60
N GLU A 68 -27.36 -7.54 17.06
CA GLU A 68 -28.38 -7.78 18.07
C GLU A 68 -27.74 -7.78 19.47
N CYS A 69 -28.23 -6.94 20.38
CA CYS A 69 -27.64 -6.78 21.70
C CYS A 69 -27.69 -8.08 22.52
N GLU A 70 -26.52 -8.59 22.90
CA GLU A 70 -26.37 -9.84 23.67
C GLU A 70 -27.08 -9.83 25.03
N ASN A 71 -27.36 -8.65 25.59
CA ASN A 71 -28.00 -8.51 26.89
C ASN A 71 -29.54 -8.42 26.83
N CYS A 72 -30.11 -7.78 25.80
CA CYS A 72 -31.55 -7.52 25.75
C CYS A 72 -32.24 -7.82 24.41
N GLY A 73 -31.52 -8.29 23.40
CA GLY A 73 -32.05 -8.63 22.07
C GLY A 73 -32.40 -7.43 21.19
N GLU A 74 -32.10 -6.20 21.62
CA GLU A 74 -32.40 -4.99 20.84
C GLU A 74 -31.47 -4.87 19.64
N GLN A 75 -32.02 -4.47 18.48
CA GLN A 75 -31.21 -4.23 17.29
C GLN A 75 -30.46 -2.90 17.41
N CYS A 76 -29.15 -2.94 17.23
CA CYS A 76 -28.25 -1.81 17.35
C CYS A 76 -27.66 -1.45 15.99
N GLY A 77 -28.07 -0.31 15.41
CA GLY A 77 -27.54 0.22 14.15
C GLY A 77 -26.48 1.33 14.29
N PRO A 78 -26.13 2.01 13.17
CA PRO A 78 -25.11 3.07 13.13
C PRO A 78 -25.35 4.25 14.07
N GLU A 79 -26.62 4.53 14.40
CA GLU A 79 -27.03 5.55 15.37
C GLU A 79 -26.54 5.27 16.80
N HIS A 80 -26.13 4.03 17.09
CA HIS A 80 -25.61 3.59 18.39
C HIS A 80 -24.08 3.60 18.48
N VAL A 81 -23.38 3.96 17.39
CA VAL A 81 -21.91 4.12 17.43
C VAL A 81 -21.56 5.46 18.05
N GLU A 82 -20.75 5.44 19.11
CA GLU A 82 -20.24 6.66 19.74
C GLU A 82 -18.96 7.12 19.06
N ARG A 83 -18.07 6.17 18.81
CA ARG A 83 -16.73 6.38 18.25
C ARG A 83 -16.37 5.22 17.34
N SER A 84 -15.51 5.49 16.36
CA SER A 84 -14.92 4.46 15.53
C SER A 84 -13.48 4.79 15.20
N THR A 85 -12.71 3.77 14.87
CA THR A 85 -11.39 3.93 14.29
C THR A 85 -11.28 3.10 13.02
N LEU A 86 -10.54 3.62 12.06
CA LEU A 86 -10.12 2.89 10.87
C LEU A 86 -8.59 2.88 10.87
N THR A 87 -8.00 1.70 10.94
CA THR A 87 -6.54 1.53 10.90
C THR A 87 -6.17 0.88 9.56
N LEU A 88 -5.31 1.58 8.83
CA LEU A 88 -4.60 1.08 7.67
C LEU A 88 -3.15 0.86 8.08
N GLY A 89 -2.57 -0.27 7.70
CA GLY A 89 -1.12 -0.47 7.78
C GLY A 89 -0.53 -0.72 6.42
N PHE A 90 0.66 -0.18 6.22
CA PHE A 90 1.35 -0.35 4.95
C PHE A 90 1.99 -1.75 4.85
N PRO A 91 1.86 -2.42 3.70
CA PRO A 91 2.46 -3.72 3.41
C PRO A 91 3.98 -3.80 3.62
N ASP A 92 4.68 -2.67 3.48
CA ASP A 92 6.14 -2.53 3.66
C ASP A 92 6.56 -2.23 5.11
N ASP A 93 5.61 -2.23 6.05
CA ASP A 93 5.80 -1.92 7.47
C ASP A 93 6.36 -0.50 7.75
N SER A 94 6.29 0.42 6.79
CA SER A 94 6.62 1.84 6.98
C SER A 94 5.81 2.51 8.11
N GLY A 95 4.60 2.00 8.38
CA GLY A 95 3.81 2.39 9.53
C GLY A 95 2.30 2.18 9.36
N LEU A 96 1.55 2.85 10.23
CA LEU A 96 0.09 2.87 10.22
C LEU A 96 -0.45 4.28 10.01
N ILE A 97 -1.58 4.34 9.31
CA ILE A 97 -2.50 5.48 9.36
C ILE A 97 -3.71 5.05 10.17
N ARG A 98 -4.03 5.79 11.23
CA ARG A 98 -5.25 5.57 12.00
C ARG A 98 -6.11 6.82 12.01
N GLY A 99 -7.30 6.71 11.44
CA GLY A 99 -8.36 7.69 11.56
C GLY A 99 -9.28 7.38 12.74
N PHE A 100 -9.67 8.42 13.46
CA PHE A 100 -10.62 8.39 14.57
C PHE A 100 -11.82 9.22 14.17
N TRP A 101 -13.00 8.65 14.24
CA TRP A 101 -14.25 9.36 14.08
C TRP A 101 -15.01 9.33 15.41
N ALA A 102 -15.61 10.47 15.77
CA ALA A 102 -16.50 10.56 16.92
C ALA A 102 -17.68 11.46 16.60
N ARG A 103 -18.88 11.04 17.02
CA ARG A 103 -20.18 11.66 16.65
C ARG A 103 -20.24 13.18 16.82
N ASN A 104 -19.54 13.72 17.82
CA ASN A 104 -19.56 15.15 18.15
C ASN A 104 -18.18 15.84 18.08
N ALA A 105 -17.15 15.17 17.60
CA ALA A 105 -15.78 15.70 17.56
C ALA A 105 -15.12 15.65 16.17
N GLY A 106 -15.85 15.17 15.16
CA GLY A 106 -15.34 15.08 13.79
C GLY A 106 -14.32 13.95 13.61
N VAL A 107 -13.40 14.14 12.67
CA VAL A 107 -12.37 13.15 12.32
C VAL A 107 -10.99 13.69 12.67
N ARG A 108 -10.17 12.82 13.27
CA ARG A 108 -8.75 13.09 13.53
C ARG A 108 -7.89 11.93 13.05
N TYR A 109 -6.63 12.17 12.77
CA TYR A 109 -5.71 11.20 12.19
C TYR A 109 -4.41 11.14 12.99
N VAL A 110 -3.83 9.96 13.11
CA VAL A 110 -2.46 9.78 13.61
C VAL A 110 -1.68 8.91 12.64
N LEU A 111 -0.42 9.27 12.47
CA LEU A 111 0.56 8.52 11.67
C LEU A 111 1.54 7.89 12.66
N ILE A 112 1.66 6.56 12.60
CA ILE A 112 2.46 5.78 13.54
C ILE A 112 3.57 5.10 12.74
N PRO A 113 4.79 5.66 12.70
CA PRO A 113 5.90 5.08 11.94
C PRO A 113 6.34 3.74 12.51
N GLU A 114 6.95 2.91 11.66
CA GLU A 114 7.60 1.64 12.04
C GLU A 114 6.69 0.68 12.83
N ARG A 115 5.38 0.79 12.57
CA ARG A 115 4.36 -0.01 13.22
C ARG A 115 3.64 -0.85 12.19
N ARG A 116 3.72 -2.16 12.37
CA ARG A 116 2.94 -3.13 11.60
C ARG A 116 1.48 -3.17 12.05
N LEU A 117 0.59 -3.48 11.12
CA LEU A 117 -0.81 -3.70 11.43
C LEU A 117 -0.93 -4.97 12.27
N ASP A 118 -1.51 -4.85 13.44
CA ASP A 118 -1.77 -5.98 14.34
C ASP A 118 -3.28 -6.21 14.44
N PRO A 119 -3.82 -7.22 13.73
CA PRO A 119 -5.22 -7.60 13.77
C PRO A 119 -5.74 -8.03 15.14
N GLN A 120 -4.85 -8.32 16.09
CA GLN A 120 -5.18 -8.75 17.44
C GLN A 120 -5.04 -7.64 18.47
N ALA A 121 -4.41 -6.52 18.12
CA ALA A 121 -4.28 -5.37 19.01
C ALA A 121 -5.66 -4.83 19.39
N LEU A 122 -5.85 -4.52 20.67
CA LEU A 122 -7.07 -3.88 21.14
C LEU A 122 -7.19 -2.46 20.55
N PRO A 123 -8.39 -2.04 20.13
CA PRO A 123 -8.58 -0.70 19.59
C PRO A 123 -8.43 0.37 20.65
N GLY A 124 -7.73 1.45 20.30
CA GLY A 124 -7.77 2.71 21.05
C GLY A 124 -8.73 3.67 20.35
N PHE A 125 -9.83 4.04 21.01
CA PHE A 125 -10.86 4.94 20.45
C PHE A 125 -10.62 6.43 20.70
N SER A 126 -9.71 6.77 21.60
CA SER A 126 -9.36 8.14 21.89
C SER A 126 -8.18 8.57 21.02
N PRO A 127 -8.31 9.65 20.21
CA PRO A 127 -7.18 10.18 19.48
C PRO A 127 -6.11 10.67 20.46
N PRO A 128 -4.83 10.38 20.23
CA PRO A 128 -3.76 10.89 21.07
C PRO A 128 -3.58 12.42 20.87
N PRO A 129 -2.85 13.12 21.77
CA PRO A 129 -2.66 14.57 21.70
C PRO A 129 -2.14 15.08 20.35
N GLU A 130 -1.23 14.32 19.73
CA GLU A 130 -0.59 14.59 18.45
C GLU A 130 -1.48 14.32 17.22
N ALA A 131 -2.71 13.84 17.41
CA ALA A 131 -3.61 13.58 16.29
C ALA A 131 -4.04 14.86 15.58
N GLU A 132 -4.08 14.84 14.27
CA GLU A 132 -4.34 16.01 13.43
C GLU A 132 -5.73 15.97 12.79
N GLU A 133 -6.34 17.13 12.56
CA GLU A 133 -7.63 17.22 11.87
C GLU A 133 -7.50 17.07 10.35
N LEU A 134 -6.30 17.34 9.82
CA LEU A 134 -5.99 17.26 8.40
C LEU A 134 -4.95 16.17 8.16
N LEU A 135 -5.21 15.37 7.13
CA LEU A 135 -4.28 14.39 6.58
C LEU A 135 -3.96 14.78 5.13
N THR A 136 -2.69 14.73 4.75
CA THR A 136 -2.17 15.10 3.42
C THR A 136 -1.06 14.13 3.02
N GLU A 137 -0.80 13.98 1.72
CA GLU A 137 0.31 13.15 1.24
C GLU A 137 1.66 13.62 1.82
N ALA A 138 1.88 14.93 1.91
CA ALA A 138 3.12 15.48 2.47
C ALA A 138 3.34 15.08 3.94
N GLN A 139 2.29 15.03 4.77
CA GLN A 139 2.41 14.55 6.15
C GLN A 139 2.72 13.05 6.21
N ILE A 140 2.11 12.25 5.33
CA ILE A 140 2.34 10.79 5.26
C ILE A 140 3.78 10.54 4.84
N LEU A 141 4.23 11.18 3.75
CA LEU A 141 5.60 11.10 3.28
C LEU A 141 6.59 11.52 4.36
N GLY A 142 6.40 12.70 4.97
CA GLY A 142 7.34 13.23 5.95
C GLY A 142 7.42 12.41 7.25
N ARG A 143 6.36 11.67 7.64
CA ARG A 143 6.37 10.87 8.88
C ARG A 143 6.64 9.39 8.67
N LEU A 144 6.16 8.83 7.57
CA LEU A 144 6.24 7.39 7.29
C LEU A 144 7.31 7.08 6.23
N GLY A 145 7.91 8.10 5.62
CA GLY A 145 8.94 7.94 4.58
C GLY A 145 8.37 7.43 3.25
N ARG A 146 7.05 7.45 3.06
CA ARG A 146 6.40 7.02 1.82
C ARG A 146 5.08 7.76 1.59
N PRO A 147 4.61 7.86 0.34
CA PRO A 147 3.25 8.30 0.08
C PRO A 147 2.22 7.19 0.34
N LEU A 148 0.96 7.60 0.48
CA LEU A 148 -0.16 6.66 0.43
C LEU A 148 -0.39 6.16 -1.00
N SER A 149 -0.28 7.06 -2.00
CA SER A 149 -0.46 6.74 -3.41
C SER A 149 0.66 7.29 -4.29
N LEU A 150 1.47 6.41 -4.88
CA LEU A 150 2.54 6.80 -5.81
C LEU A 150 1.99 7.54 -7.03
N ARG A 151 0.82 7.11 -7.53
CA ARG A 151 0.11 7.79 -8.63
C ARG A 151 -0.20 9.25 -8.30
N MET A 152 -0.49 9.58 -7.04
CA MET A 152 -0.74 10.97 -6.64
C MET A 152 0.56 11.78 -6.59
N CYS A 153 1.68 11.18 -6.15
CA CYS A 153 3.00 11.82 -6.20
C CYS A 153 3.39 12.20 -7.63
N TRP A 154 3.26 11.26 -8.57
CA TRP A 154 3.53 11.53 -9.98
C TRP A 154 2.67 12.65 -10.57
N ARG A 155 1.37 12.67 -10.24
CA ARG A 155 0.48 13.77 -10.66
C ARG A 155 0.92 15.11 -10.05
N GLY A 156 1.33 15.10 -8.79
CA GLY A 156 1.83 16.28 -8.09
C GLY A 156 3.12 16.83 -8.69
N LEU A 157 4.07 15.95 -9.07
CA LEU A 157 5.27 16.30 -9.80
C LEU A 157 4.92 16.92 -11.17
N ALA A 158 4.06 16.25 -11.93
CA ALA A 158 3.64 16.74 -13.25
C ALA A 158 2.86 18.07 -13.19
N ASP A 159 2.10 18.31 -12.12
CA ASP A 159 1.41 19.57 -11.89
C ASP A 159 2.41 20.70 -11.59
N GLN A 160 3.50 20.40 -10.88
CA GLN A 160 4.57 21.34 -10.54
C GLN A 160 5.52 21.64 -11.69
N ALA A 161 5.74 20.70 -12.61
CA ALA A 161 6.60 20.89 -13.77
C ALA A 161 6.22 22.18 -14.53
N SER A 162 7.04 23.22 -14.44
CA SER A 162 6.95 24.40 -15.31
C SER A 162 7.89 24.20 -16.49
N SER A 163 7.78 25.02 -17.54
CA SER A 163 8.77 25.10 -18.62
C SER A 163 10.15 25.63 -18.18
N GLU A 164 10.47 25.51 -16.89
CA GLU A 164 11.74 25.92 -16.30
C GLU A 164 12.60 24.66 -16.13
N ASP A 165 13.91 24.80 -16.32
CA ASP A 165 14.91 23.71 -16.35
C ASP A 165 15.12 23.01 -14.99
N ASP A 166 14.17 23.10 -14.06
CA ASP A 166 14.30 22.56 -12.71
C ASP A 166 13.95 21.08 -12.70
N GLU A 167 14.90 20.26 -12.26
CA GLU A 167 14.65 18.89 -11.85
C GLU A 167 13.74 18.89 -10.61
N LEU A 168 12.72 18.02 -10.62
CA LEU A 168 11.77 17.88 -9.52
C LEU A 168 11.79 16.46 -9.02
N TRP A 169 12.04 16.25 -7.73
CA TRP A 169 12.05 14.91 -7.15
C TRP A 169 11.35 14.82 -5.81
N ILE A 170 10.98 13.61 -5.45
CA ILE A 170 10.40 13.20 -4.17
C ILE A 170 11.27 12.08 -3.63
N GLU A 171 11.99 12.36 -2.55
CA GLU A 171 12.71 11.34 -1.79
C GLU A 171 11.73 10.53 -0.94
N MET A 172 11.88 9.21 -1.00
CA MET A 172 11.17 8.26 -0.16
C MET A 172 12.19 7.36 0.53
N LYS A 173 11.78 6.69 1.60
CA LYS A 173 12.61 5.70 2.28
C LYS A 173 13.05 4.56 1.36
N SER A 174 12.31 4.30 0.28
CA SER A 174 12.55 3.22 -0.66
C SER A 174 13.14 3.63 -2.01
N GLY A 175 13.73 4.82 -2.07
CA GLY A 175 14.27 5.40 -3.30
C GLY A 175 13.58 6.70 -3.67
N THR A 176 13.71 7.11 -4.93
CA THR A 176 13.34 8.45 -5.38
C THR A 176 12.40 8.39 -6.57
N LEU A 177 11.50 9.36 -6.71
CA LEU A 177 10.77 9.62 -7.95
C LEU A 177 11.13 11.01 -8.45
N GLY A 178 11.30 11.20 -9.75
CA GLY A 178 11.56 12.53 -10.27
C GLY A 178 11.20 12.77 -11.73
N LEU A 179 11.27 14.04 -12.07
CA LEU A 179 11.17 14.63 -13.39
C LEU A 179 12.48 15.36 -13.69
N ARG A 180 13.06 15.14 -14.86
CA ARG A 180 14.20 15.92 -15.37
C ARG A 180 13.98 16.34 -16.83
N PRO A 181 14.48 17.49 -17.30
CA PRO A 181 14.43 17.84 -18.72
C PRO A 181 15.24 16.83 -19.56
N SER A 182 14.78 16.43 -20.74
CA SER A 182 15.48 15.46 -21.60
C SER A 182 16.89 15.91 -22.00
N GLU A 183 17.10 17.22 -22.17
CA GLU A 183 18.42 17.80 -22.52
C GLU A 183 19.44 17.74 -21.37
N SER A 184 19.00 17.47 -20.12
CA SER A 184 19.90 17.28 -18.97
C SER A 184 20.53 15.89 -18.91
N SER A 185 20.06 14.94 -19.73
CA SER A 185 20.56 13.55 -19.75
C SER A 185 21.92 13.36 -20.46
N ASP A 186 22.40 14.37 -21.20
CA ASP A 186 23.66 14.33 -21.95
C ASP A 186 24.91 14.68 -21.11
N GLU A 187 24.73 15.22 -19.91
CA GLU A 187 25.80 15.35 -18.92
C GLU A 187 25.77 14.12 -18.02
N GLU A 188 26.57 13.10 -18.33
CA GLU A 188 26.90 12.06 -17.35
C GLU A 188 27.31 12.80 -16.07
N PRO A 189 26.62 12.57 -14.92
CA PRO A 189 27.01 13.25 -13.71
C PRO A 189 28.48 12.89 -13.44
N GLU A 190 29.35 13.89 -13.30
CA GLU A 190 30.69 13.69 -12.75
C GLU A 190 30.50 13.26 -11.29
N THR A 191 30.19 11.99 -11.08
CA THR A 191 30.13 11.39 -9.75
C THR A 191 31.57 11.23 -9.30
N ASP A 192 32.00 12.12 -8.41
CA ASP A 192 33.15 11.89 -7.56
C ASP A 192 32.99 10.49 -6.95
N ALA A 193 33.90 9.59 -7.33
CA ALA A 193 33.87 8.15 -7.10
C ALA A 193 34.06 7.74 -5.63
N ASP A 194 33.20 8.26 -4.76
CA ASP A 194 32.78 7.66 -3.49
C ASP A 194 31.27 7.28 -3.58
N GLU A 195 30.78 7.01 -4.80
CA GLU A 195 29.44 6.47 -5.05
C GLU A 195 29.26 5.16 -4.30
N PHE A 196 28.32 5.17 -3.37
CA PHE A 196 27.81 3.95 -2.77
C PHE A 196 27.38 3.02 -3.91
N GLU A 197 27.85 1.77 -3.90
CA GLU A 197 27.16 0.66 -4.58
C GLU A 197 25.78 0.54 -3.93
N THR A 198 24.85 1.42 -4.28
CA THR A 198 23.45 1.27 -3.94
C THR A 198 22.83 0.39 -5.01
N ASP A 199 22.20 -0.70 -4.59
CA ASP A 199 21.36 -1.58 -5.42
C ASP A 199 20.07 -0.82 -5.85
N GLU A 200 20.24 0.36 -6.45
CA GLU A 200 19.19 1.27 -6.91
C GLU A 200 19.02 1.11 -8.42
N LEU A 201 17.78 0.79 -8.84
CA LEU A 201 17.44 0.66 -10.25
C LEU A 201 16.75 1.93 -10.76
N GLU A 202 17.34 2.60 -11.76
CA GLU A 202 16.70 3.71 -12.48
C GLU A 202 15.74 3.18 -13.55
N ILE A 203 14.48 3.60 -13.48
CA ILE A 203 13.42 3.12 -14.38
C ILE A 203 12.72 4.31 -15.05
N GLY A 204 12.73 4.32 -16.38
CA GLY A 204 11.92 5.23 -17.19
C GLY A 204 10.43 4.87 -17.14
N LEU A 205 9.53 5.85 -17.27
CA LEU A 205 8.09 5.56 -17.22
C LEU A 205 7.63 4.58 -18.31
N PRO A 206 6.63 3.73 -18.00
CA PRO A 206 6.02 2.85 -18.98
C PRO A 206 5.14 3.58 -20.01
N PRO A 207 4.87 2.95 -21.17
CA PRO A 207 3.94 3.48 -22.18
C PRO A 207 2.51 3.72 -21.68
N ASN A 208 2.09 3.07 -20.59
CA ASN A 208 0.76 3.19 -20.01
C ASN A 208 0.66 4.29 -18.93
N ALA A 209 1.74 4.99 -18.60
CA ALA A 209 1.72 6.06 -17.59
C ALA A 209 0.68 7.14 -17.90
N ALA A 210 0.44 7.38 -19.20
CA ALA A 210 -0.57 8.30 -19.68
C ALA A 210 -2.00 7.96 -19.20
N ALA A 211 -2.29 6.67 -18.96
CA ALA A 211 -3.59 6.22 -18.47
C ALA A 211 -3.88 6.75 -17.06
N TRP A 212 -2.89 6.76 -16.17
CA TRP A 212 -3.09 7.17 -14.78
C TRP A 212 -2.61 8.59 -14.47
N LEU A 213 -1.68 9.19 -15.25
CA LEU A 213 -1.38 10.62 -15.20
C LEU A 213 -2.55 11.48 -15.74
N GLY A 214 -3.25 10.94 -16.74
CA GLY A 214 -4.29 11.62 -17.49
C GLY A 214 -3.71 12.42 -18.66
N LYS A 215 -4.53 12.58 -19.70
CA LYS A 215 -4.11 13.16 -21.00
C LYS A 215 -3.45 14.53 -20.87
N SER A 216 -4.02 15.42 -20.05
CA SER A 216 -3.51 16.80 -19.92
C SER A 216 -2.10 16.87 -19.32
N ARG A 217 -1.82 16.07 -18.28
CA ARG A 217 -0.49 16.03 -17.65
C ARG A 217 0.52 15.35 -18.54
N SER A 218 0.12 14.25 -19.17
CA SER A 218 0.99 13.50 -20.08
C SER A 218 1.42 14.38 -21.25
N GLN A 219 0.47 15.09 -21.87
CA GLN A 219 0.76 16.03 -22.95
C GLN A 219 1.68 17.16 -22.48
N LYS A 220 1.42 17.72 -21.29
CA LYS A 220 2.27 18.78 -20.70
C LYS A 220 3.72 18.33 -20.54
N LEU A 221 3.96 17.13 -19.99
CA LEU A 221 5.30 16.59 -19.83
C LEU A 221 5.98 16.32 -21.17
N THR A 222 5.25 15.79 -22.16
CA THR A 222 5.76 15.58 -23.51
C THR A 222 6.08 16.90 -24.22
N ASP A 223 5.22 17.92 -24.10
CA ASP A 223 5.40 19.22 -24.75
C ASP A 223 6.58 20.00 -24.16
N ALA A 224 6.83 19.82 -22.87
CA ALA A 224 7.93 20.44 -22.15
C ALA A 224 9.20 19.56 -22.11
N ASP A 225 9.21 18.44 -22.84
CA ASP A 225 10.35 17.52 -22.97
C ASP A 225 10.93 17.09 -21.62
N PHE A 226 10.07 16.65 -20.70
CA PHE A 226 10.48 16.05 -19.43
C PHE A 226 10.54 14.52 -19.51
N GLU A 227 11.63 13.98 -19.00
CA GLU A 227 11.78 12.58 -18.65
C GLU A 227 11.32 12.33 -17.21
N LEU A 228 10.79 11.13 -16.98
CA LEU A 228 10.41 10.67 -15.66
C LEU A 228 11.32 9.52 -15.27
N PHE A 229 11.85 9.57 -14.06
CA PHE A 229 12.72 8.54 -13.51
C PHE A 229 12.27 8.12 -12.10
N ALA A 230 12.54 6.88 -11.76
CA ALA A 230 12.40 6.39 -10.40
C ALA A 230 13.64 5.59 -10.03
N THR A 231 14.19 5.81 -8.84
CA THR A 231 15.16 4.90 -8.22
C THR A 231 14.46 4.07 -7.17
N ILE A 232 14.77 2.77 -7.11
CA ILE A 232 14.16 1.84 -6.17
C ILE A 232 15.24 1.03 -5.48
N ASP A 233 15.25 1.06 -4.16
CA ASP A 233 16.12 0.21 -3.32
C ASP A 233 15.62 -1.25 -3.36
N LEU A 234 16.38 -2.12 -4.02
CA LEU A 234 16.04 -3.54 -4.19
C LEU A 234 16.11 -4.33 -2.87
N GLU A 235 16.89 -3.89 -1.88
CA GLU A 235 16.97 -4.56 -0.59
C GLU A 235 15.64 -4.45 0.17
N ILE A 236 14.82 -3.42 -0.08
CA ILE A 236 13.48 -3.33 0.50
C ILE A 236 12.55 -4.40 -0.08
N LEU A 237 12.57 -4.62 -1.40
CA LEU A 237 11.75 -5.66 -2.04
C LEU A 237 12.14 -7.03 -1.50
N LYS A 238 13.44 -7.30 -1.46
CA LYS A 238 14.00 -8.51 -0.89
C LYS A 238 13.54 -8.69 0.54
N ALA A 239 13.82 -7.74 1.45
CA ALA A 239 13.47 -7.82 2.86
C ALA A 239 11.97 -8.09 3.11
N ILE A 240 11.09 -7.51 2.28
CA ILE A 240 9.65 -7.74 2.36
C ILE A 240 9.29 -9.16 1.93
N ILE A 241 9.88 -9.67 0.84
CA ILE A 241 9.67 -11.04 0.39
C ILE A 241 10.20 -12.03 1.44
N GLU A 242 11.43 -11.83 1.94
CA GLU A 242 12.04 -12.70 2.97
C GLU A 242 11.16 -12.77 4.22
N ARG A 243 10.64 -11.62 4.68
CA ARG A 243 9.74 -11.56 5.83
C ARG A 243 8.44 -12.29 5.56
N THR A 244 7.82 -12.08 4.40
CA THR A 244 6.56 -12.72 4.02
C THR A 244 6.71 -14.23 3.97
N PHE A 245 7.76 -14.70 3.30
CA PHE A 245 8.10 -16.12 3.21
C PHE A 245 8.49 -16.71 4.56
N GLY A 246 9.26 -15.99 5.38
CA GLY A 246 9.66 -16.42 6.71
C GLY A 246 8.48 -16.67 7.65
N VAL A 247 7.48 -15.79 7.66
CA VAL A 247 6.27 -16.01 8.48
C VAL A 247 5.45 -17.22 7.96
N ALA A 248 5.41 -17.43 6.66
CA ALA A 248 4.78 -18.61 6.04
C ALA A 248 5.67 -19.87 6.04
N GLN A 249 6.89 -19.79 6.59
CA GLN A 249 7.91 -20.84 6.61
C GLN A 249 8.26 -21.38 5.21
N ILE A 250 8.21 -20.52 4.20
CA ILE A 250 8.61 -20.83 2.84
C ILE A 250 10.14 -20.75 2.73
N THR A 251 10.74 -21.75 2.09
CA THR A 251 12.16 -21.78 1.73
C THR A 251 12.34 -21.44 0.25
N TYR A 252 13.43 -20.78 -0.11
CA TYR A 252 13.75 -20.38 -1.48
C TYR A 252 15.27 -20.25 -1.67
N ASP A 253 15.69 -20.17 -2.93
CA ASP A 253 17.05 -19.80 -3.32
C ASP A 253 17.02 -18.41 -3.96
N LEU A 254 17.97 -17.53 -3.59
CA LEU A 254 18.18 -16.23 -4.21
C LEU A 254 19.52 -16.27 -4.95
N ASP A 255 19.47 -16.05 -6.26
CA ASP A 255 20.66 -15.87 -7.09
C ASP A 255 21.12 -14.41 -7.00
N SER A 256 22.32 -14.16 -6.50
CA SER A 256 22.84 -12.81 -6.26
C SER A 256 23.26 -12.07 -7.54
N GLU A 257 23.48 -12.77 -8.65
CA GLU A 257 23.87 -12.15 -9.92
C GLU A 257 22.64 -11.74 -10.73
N THR A 258 21.59 -12.56 -10.71
CA THR A 258 20.36 -12.33 -11.49
C THR A 258 19.21 -11.77 -10.66
N LEU A 259 19.39 -11.66 -9.34
CA LEU A 259 18.38 -11.23 -8.37
C LEU A 259 17.07 -12.02 -8.50
N GLU A 260 17.20 -13.30 -8.87
CA GLU A 260 16.09 -14.22 -9.09
C GLU A 260 15.85 -15.08 -7.85
N ILE A 261 14.61 -15.08 -7.36
CA ILE A 261 14.11 -15.96 -6.30
C ILE A 261 13.45 -17.18 -6.95
N SER A 262 14.02 -18.36 -6.67
CA SER A 262 13.60 -19.63 -7.26
C SER A 262 13.52 -20.75 -6.20
N ASN A 263 13.17 -21.97 -6.63
CA ASN A 263 13.03 -23.14 -5.75
C ASN A 263 12.13 -22.90 -4.51
N ILE A 264 11.09 -22.08 -4.69
CA ILE A 264 10.20 -21.63 -3.61
C ILE A 264 9.32 -22.78 -3.15
N LYS A 265 9.46 -23.20 -1.89
CA LYS A 265 8.88 -24.44 -1.34
C LYS A 265 8.25 -24.26 0.03
N THR A 266 7.16 -24.96 0.28
CA THR A 266 6.59 -25.10 1.63
C THR A 266 7.41 -26.08 2.48
N PRO A 267 7.22 -26.11 3.82
CA PRO A 267 7.85 -27.12 4.68
C PRO A 267 7.51 -28.56 4.31
N GLN A 268 6.38 -28.78 3.63
CA GLN A 268 5.94 -30.09 3.15
C GLN A 268 6.51 -30.44 1.76
N GLY A 269 7.34 -29.58 1.18
CA GLY A 269 7.97 -29.79 -0.13
C GLY A 269 7.05 -29.50 -1.32
N ILE A 270 5.95 -28.76 -1.12
CA ILE A 270 5.13 -28.28 -2.24
C ILE A 270 5.88 -27.12 -2.88
N GLU A 271 6.15 -27.23 -4.18
CA GLU A 271 6.94 -26.28 -4.94
C GLU A 271 6.06 -25.33 -5.76
N PHE A 272 6.43 -24.05 -5.77
CA PHE A 272 5.85 -23.06 -6.66
C PHE A 272 6.56 -23.15 -8.01
N SER A 273 5.80 -23.27 -9.10
CA SER A 273 6.35 -23.50 -10.44
C SER A 273 6.98 -22.26 -11.07
N GLY A 274 6.71 -21.07 -10.53
CA GLY A 274 7.23 -19.81 -11.02
C GLY A 274 8.49 -19.36 -10.30
N LYS A 275 8.94 -18.17 -10.67
CA LYS A 275 10.07 -17.47 -10.06
C LYS A 275 9.71 -15.99 -9.89
N LEU A 276 10.42 -15.30 -9.00
CA LEU A 276 10.30 -13.85 -8.84
C LEU A 276 11.65 -13.22 -9.18
N ASN A 277 11.68 -12.14 -9.94
CA ASN A 277 12.91 -11.39 -10.22
C ASN A 277 12.74 -9.98 -9.63
N LEU A 278 13.68 -9.54 -8.79
CA LEU A 278 13.54 -8.30 -8.03
C LEU A 278 13.52 -7.06 -8.92
N GLU A 279 14.34 -7.01 -9.97
CA GLU A 279 14.37 -5.90 -10.94
C GLU A 279 13.04 -5.80 -11.69
N ALA A 280 12.52 -6.93 -12.20
CA ALA A 280 11.24 -6.98 -12.89
C ALA A 280 10.08 -6.55 -11.98
N LEU A 281 10.16 -6.83 -10.68
CA LEU A 281 9.19 -6.34 -9.70
C LEU A 281 9.33 -4.83 -9.47
N ALA A 282 10.55 -4.30 -9.38
CA ALA A 282 10.77 -2.86 -9.29
C ALA A 282 10.19 -2.14 -10.52
N GLU A 283 10.48 -2.63 -11.73
CA GLU A 283 9.90 -2.14 -12.98
C GLU A 283 8.37 -2.20 -12.97
N GLU A 284 7.78 -3.36 -12.63
CA GLU A 284 6.32 -3.52 -12.55
C GLU A 284 5.71 -2.53 -11.55
N SER A 285 6.40 -2.20 -10.45
CA SER A 285 5.90 -1.25 -9.45
C SER A 285 5.77 0.16 -10.02
N VAL A 286 6.79 0.64 -10.75
CA VAL A 286 6.75 1.92 -11.47
C VAL A 286 5.65 1.87 -12.53
N VAL A 287 5.56 0.76 -13.27
CA VAL A 287 4.58 0.61 -14.35
C VAL A 287 3.15 0.77 -13.85
N ARG A 288 2.87 0.15 -12.70
CA ARG A 288 1.54 0.13 -12.09
C ARG A 288 1.29 1.35 -11.19
N GLY A 289 2.31 2.16 -10.91
CA GLY A 289 2.25 3.27 -9.96
C GLY A 289 2.00 2.80 -8.53
N LEU A 290 2.69 1.73 -8.13
CA LEU A 290 2.64 1.13 -6.79
C LEU A 290 3.97 1.36 -6.09
N MET A 291 3.97 1.45 -4.76
CA MET A 291 5.24 1.35 -4.04
C MET A 291 5.84 -0.03 -4.27
N ALA A 292 7.16 -0.08 -4.47
CA ALA A 292 7.85 -1.33 -4.73
C ALA A 292 7.65 -2.35 -3.61
N GLY A 293 7.64 -1.88 -2.35
CA GLY A 293 7.34 -2.73 -1.20
C GLY A 293 5.92 -3.30 -1.19
N ASP A 294 4.92 -2.54 -1.66
CA ASP A 294 3.54 -3.02 -1.76
C ASP A 294 3.42 -4.12 -2.81
N LEU A 295 4.06 -3.93 -3.98
CA LEU A 295 4.07 -4.94 -5.02
C LEU A 295 4.85 -6.19 -4.60
N ALA A 296 6.01 -6.04 -3.97
CA ALA A 296 6.78 -7.15 -3.43
C ALA A 296 5.95 -7.96 -2.42
N ARG A 297 5.24 -7.28 -1.51
CA ARG A 297 4.36 -7.94 -0.54
C ARG A 297 3.19 -8.64 -1.21
N LEU A 298 2.54 -7.98 -2.19
CA LEU A 298 1.46 -8.57 -2.97
C LEU A 298 1.89 -9.87 -3.65
N LYS A 299 3.02 -9.85 -4.37
CA LYS A 299 3.53 -11.02 -5.10
C LYS A 299 3.95 -12.14 -4.16
N ALA A 300 4.57 -11.80 -3.03
CA ALA A 300 4.91 -12.80 -2.02
C ALA A 300 3.65 -13.44 -1.39
N GLU A 301 2.62 -12.65 -1.09
CA GLU A 301 1.33 -13.15 -0.58
C GLU A 301 0.58 -13.98 -1.63
N GLU A 302 0.66 -13.63 -2.92
CA GLU A 302 0.16 -14.44 -4.04
C GLU A 302 0.80 -15.82 -4.08
N VAL A 303 2.13 -15.88 -4.03
CA VAL A 303 2.89 -17.14 -4.05
C VAL A 303 2.53 -18.01 -2.84
N VAL A 304 2.51 -17.42 -1.64
CA VAL A 304 2.10 -18.12 -0.41
C VAL A 304 0.65 -18.59 -0.52
N GLY A 305 -0.25 -17.74 -1.00
CA GLY A 305 -1.68 -18.04 -1.16
C GLY A 305 -1.92 -19.21 -2.10
N GLN A 306 -1.18 -19.28 -3.21
CA GLN A 306 -1.23 -20.39 -4.17
C GLN A 306 -0.68 -21.68 -3.56
N LEU A 307 0.48 -21.62 -2.89
CA LEU A 307 1.10 -22.77 -2.23
C LEU A 307 0.22 -23.37 -1.12
N LEU A 308 -0.43 -22.50 -0.33
CA LEU A 308 -1.35 -22.89 0.74
C LEU A 308 -2.78 -23.20 0.24
N ARG A 309 -3.04 -23.07 -1.06
CA ARG A 309 -4.35 -23.29 -1.71
C ARG A 309 -5.48 -22.44 -1.12
N VAL A 310 -5.15 -21.28 -0.57
CA VAL A 310 -6.11 -20.29 -0.08
C VAL A 310 -6.44 -19.25 -1.14
N TRP A 311 -5.56 -19.07 -2.13
CA TRP A 311 -5.83 -18.31 -3.35
C TRP A 311 -6.01 -19.29 -4.50
N LYS A 312 -7.16 -19.23 -5.17
CA LYS A 312 -7.31 -19.92 -6.46
C LYS A 312 -6.64 -19.06 -7.51
N PRO A 313 -5.83 -19.64 -8.42
CA PRO A 313 -5.38 -18.90 -9.59
C PRO A 313 -6.62 -18.35 -10.29
N THR A 314 -6.71 -17.03 -10.46
CA THR A 314 -7.57 -16.48 -11.51
C THR A 314 -7.04 -17.05 -12.80
N LEU A 315 -7.73 -18.06 -13.33
CA LEU A 315 -7.52 -18.59 -14.67
C LEU A 315 -7.78 -17.45 -15.65
N PHE A 316 -6.79 -16.59 -15.90
CA PHE A 316 -6.69 -15.86 -17.16
C PHE A 316 -6.13 -16.84 -18.20
N GLU A 317 -6.84 -17.96 -18.41
CA GLU A 317 -6.69 -18.73 -19.63
C GLU A 317 -7.41 -17.95 -20.74
N HIS A 318 -6.71 -17.80 -21.85
CA HIS A 318 -7.13 -17.13 -23.07
C HIS A 318 -8.63 -17.21 -23.38
N GLY A 319 -9.22 -16.04 -23.66
CA GLY A 319 -10.32 -15.86 -24.60
C GLY A 319 -11.41 -16.92 -24.58
N GLY A 320 -12.28 -16.88 -23.58
CA GLY A 320 -13.53 -17.64 -23.57
C GLY A 320 -14.70 -16.72 -23.26
N VAL A 321 -15.35 -16.21 -24.30
CA VAL A 321 -16.70 -15.64 -24.20
C VAL A 321 -17.60 -16.75 -23.67
N LEU A 322 -18.29 -16.53 -22.56
CA LEU A 322 -19.46 -17.32 -22.20
C LEU A 322 -20.60 -16.40 -21.78
N GLU A 323 -21.72 -16.69 -22.43
CA GLU A 323 -23.07 -16.12 -22.36
C GLU A 323 -23.75 -16.30 -21.00
#